data_AF-A0A2N5Z962-F1
#
_entry.id   AF-A0A2N5Z962-F1
#
_cell.length_a   1.000
_cell.length_b   1.000
_cell.length_c   1.000
_cell.angle_alpha   90.00
_cell.angle_beta   90.00
_cell.angle_gamma   90.00
#
_symmetry.space_group_name_H-M   'P 1'
#
loop_
_entity.id
_entity.type
_entity.pdbx_description
1 polymer ?
#
loop_
_entity_poly.entity_id
_entity_poly.type
_entity_poly.pdbx_seq_one_letter_code
_entity_poly.pdbx_strand_id
1 'polypeptide(L)'
;MKIMLLKKLILLLTTIVISQSLWAQEMLNPKEDFLYDGKYFGAYPPYITFGLGYGYNTMTSKGEQNLALDFHMQIKKTDFAFNAGYFASTPRFLEGGGGLDQYFSRQKINDFHAGAGYRYERLKSNFGVYGGFSFVAGRSPVDTIVNSNAYILRRTPGLYLQANFSHKPHYDVGYGLTLYAVYSRYYKIIGVQAHIFLSSAFKAYNR
;
A
#
# COMPACT_ATOMS: atom_id res chain seq x y z
N MET A 1 -28.12 -20.35 16.97
CA MET A 1 -26.76 -20.13 17.52
C MET A 1 -25.69 -21.07 16.94
N LYS A 2 -25.92 -22.40 16.89
CA LYS A 2 -24.93 -23.40 16.40
C LYS A 2 -24.44 -23.21 14.96
N ILE A 3 -25.32 -22.84 14.02
CA ILE A 3 -24.96 -22.64 12.59
C ILE A 3 -23.99 -21.46 12.39
N MET A 4 -24.12 -20.40 13.18
CA MET A 4 -23.26 -19.20 13.07
C MET A 4 -21.85 -19.48 13.61
N LEU A 5 -21.73 -20.27 14.68
CA LEU A 5 -20.45 -20.75 15.19
C LEU A 5 -19.74 -21.67 14.17
N LEU A 6 -20.48 -22.57 13.52
CA LEU A 6 -19.93 -23.46 12.50
C LEU A 6 -19.37 -22.67 11.29
N LYS A 7 -20.09 -21.66 10.81
CA LYS A 7 -19.61 -20.80 9.70
C LYS A 7 -18.33 -20.03 10.06
N LYS A 8 -18.25 -19.49 11.28
CA LYS A 8 -17.05 -18.81 11.79
C LYS A 8 -15.86 -19.76 11.92
N LEU A 9 -16.10 -20.99 12.38
CA LEU A 9 -15.08 -22.01 12.51
C LEU A 9 -14.55 -22.48 11.15
N ILE A 10 -15.45 -22.70 10.18
CA ILE A 10 -15.05 -23.06 8.80
C ILE A 10 -14.21 -21.93 8.18
N LEU A 11 -14.62 -20.67 8.32
CA LEU A 11 -13.86 -19.52 7.83
C LEU A 11 -12.48 -19.43 8.48
N LEU A 12 -12.39 -19.65 9.80
CA LEU A 12 -11.13 -19.64 10.52
C LEU A 12 -10.21 -20.77 10.03
N LEU A 13 -10.72 -21.99 9.89
CA LEU A 13 -9.97 -23.15 9.42
C LEU A 13 -9.50 -22.97 7.97
N THR A 14 -10.34 -22.46 7.07
CA THR A 14 -9.91 -22.16 5.70
C THR A 14 -8.85 -21.07 5.67
N THR A 15 -8.96 -20.03 6.50
CA THR A 15 -7.94 -18.98 6.63
C THR A 15 -6.61 -19.56 7.13
N ILE A 16 -6.64 -20.47 8.10
CA ILE A 16 -5.43 -21.15 8.62
C ILE A 16 -4.79 -22.02 7.53
N VAL A 17 -5.56 -22.85 6.82
CA VAL A 17 -5.03 -23.73 5.76
C VAL A 17 -4.43 -22.92 4.60
N ILE A 18 -5.12 -21.85 4.17
CA ILE A 18 -4.62 -20.93 3.13
C ILE A 18 -3.35 -20.22 3.62
N SER A 19 -3.28 -19.87 4.91
CA SER A 19 -2.06 -19.28 5.47
C SER A 19 -0.90 -20.28 5.40
N GLN A 20 -1.07 -21.53 5.82
CA GLN A 20 0.05 -22.50 5.87
C GLN A 20 0.68 -22.78 4.50
N SER A 21 -0.12 -22.82 3.43
CA SER A 21 0.38 -23.02 2.06
C SER A 21 1.19 -21.82 1.52
N LEU A 22 0.96 -20.61 2.05
CA LEU A 22 1.80 -19.44 1.75
C LEU A 22 3.16 -19.50 2.46
N TRP A 23 3.21 -20.11 3.65
CA TRP A 23 4.44 -20.20 4.46
C TRP A 23 5.34 -21.38 4.09
N ALA A 24 4.78 -22.45 3.51
CA ALA A 24 5.50 -23.68 3.10
C ALA A 24 6.23 -23.58 1.74
N GLN A 25 6.37 -22.38 1.17
CA GLN A 25 7.05 -22.20 -0.12
C GLN A 25 8.56 -22.40 0.02
N GLU A 26 9.15 -23.12 -0.94
CA GLU A 26 10.61 -23.28 -1.05
C GLU A 26 11.30 -21.92 -1.09
N MET A 27 12.26 -21.74 -0.17
CA MET A 27 13.19 -20.61 -0.20
C MET A 27 14.21 -20.87 -1.31
N LEU A 28 13.89 -20.52 -2.55
CA LEU A 28 14.94 -20.25 -3.53
C LEU A 28 15.71 -19.06 -2.97
N ASN A 29 17.02 -19.22 -2.76
CA ASN A 29 17.89 -18.22 -2.13
C ASN A 29 17.81 -16.90 -2.93
N PRO A 30 17.01 -15.91 -2.51
CA PRO A 30 16.72 -14.72 -3.32
C PRO A 30 17.89 -13.72 -3.29
N LYS A 31 19.03 -14.14 -2.74
CA LYS A 31 20.24 -13.35 -2.57
C LYS A 31 21.15 -13.37 -3.80
N GLU A 32 20.89 -14.27 -4.74
CA GLU A 32 21.63 -14.42 -5.98
C GLU A 32 20.66 -14.43 -7.16
N ASP A 33 21.16 -14.05 -8.33
CA ASP A 33 20.39 -14.17 -9.56
C ASP A 33 20.03 -15.65 -9.78
N PHE A 34 18.84 -15.90 -10.33
CA PHE A 34 18.35 -17.27 -10.46
C PHE A 34 17.54 -17.47 -11.74
N LEU A 35 17.44 -18.73 -12.16
CA LEU A 35 16.59 -19.16 -13.26
C LEU A 35 15.26 -19.67 -12.69
N TYR A 36 14.14 -19.17 -13.21
CA TYR A 36 12.81 -19.63 -12.85
C TYR A 36 11.93 -19.67 -14.10
N ASP A 37 11.31 -20.81 -14.37
CA ASP A 37 10.46 -21.01 -15.57
C ASP A 37 11.16 -20.60 -16.89
N GLY A 38 12.44 -20.97 -17.01
CA GLY A 38 13.27 -20.64 -18.19
C GLY A 38 13.66 -19.17 -18.34
N LYS A 39 13.32 -18.31 -17.37
CA LYS A 39 13.63 -16.88 -17.37
C LYS A 39 14.65 -16.56 -16.29
N TYR A 40 15.50 -15.56 -16.55
CA TYR A 40 16.56 -15.14 -15.65
C TYR A 40 16.14 -13.91 -14.84
N PHE A 41 16.28 -13.98 -13.52
CA PHE A 41 15.84 -12.94 -12.60
C PHE A 41 16.98 -12.42 -11.74
N GLY A 42 16.99 -11.11 -11.53
CA GLY A 42 17.91 -10.45 -10.62
C GLY A 42 17.54 -10.61 -9.16
N ALA A 43 18.54 -10.72 -8.29
CA ALA A 43 18.34 -10.60 -6.84
C ALA A 43 17.99 -9.15 -6.44
N TYR A 44 17.14 -9.01 -5.41
CA TYR A 44 16.78 -7.71 -4.81
C TYR A 44 16.29 -6.63 -5.78
N PRO A 45 15.38 -6.96 -6.72
CA PRO A 45 14.89 -5.98 -7.68
C PRO A 45 14.13 -4.86 -6.95
N PRO A 46 14.33 -3.58 -7.34
CA PRO A 46 13.38 -2.57 -6.96
C PRO A 46 12.00 -2.88 -7.55
N TYR A 47 10.96 -2.40 -6.90
CA TYR A 47 9.58 -2.58 -7.34
C TYR A 47 8.75 -1.34 -7.09
N ILE A 48 7.65 -1.24 -7.83
CA ILE A 48 6.64 -0.20 -7.70
C ILE A 48 5.33 -0.86 -7.27
N THR A 49 4.60 -0.20 -6.37
CA THR A 49 3.22 -0.55 -6.06
C THR A 49 2.28 0.57 -6.46
N PHE A 50 1.21 0.22 -7.18
CA PHE A 50 0.10 1.13 -7.46
C PHE A 50 -1.12 0.66 -6.67
N GLY A 51 -1.55 1.46 -5.69
CA GLY A 51 -2.62 1.13 -4.75
C GLY A 51 -3.89 1.95 -4.96
N LEU A 52 -5.05 1.30 -4.81
CA LEU A 52 -6.36 1.93 -4.69
C LEU A 52 -7.05 1.39 -3.43
N GLY A 53 -7.64 2.28 -2.64
CA GLY A 53 -8.10 1.89 -1.31
C GLY A 53 -9.12 2.81 -0.66
N TYR A 54 -9.36 2.49 0.60
CA TYR A 54 -10.23 3.23 1.49
C TYR A 54 -9.58 3.37 2.86
N GLY A 55 -9.69 4.54 3.47
CA GLY A 55 -9.16 4.83 4.79
C GLY A 55 -10.10 5.69 5.61
N TYR A 56 -9.93 5.67 6.92
CA TYR A 56 -10.70 6.47 7.86
C TYR A 56 -9.88 7.67 8.30
N ASN A 57 -10.39 8.87 8.03
CA ASN A 57 -9.82 10.12 8.49
C ASN A 57 -10.35 10.44 9.89
N THR A 58 -9.52 10.20 10.90
CA THR A 58 -9.88 10.38 12.31
C THR A 58 -10.10 11.85 12.70
N MET A 59 -9.59 12.82 11.92
CA MET A 59 -9.82 14.24 12.18
C MET A 59 -11.22 14.69 11.76
N THR A 60 -11.75 14.14 10.67
CA THR A 60 -13.08 14.50 10.15
C THR A 60 -14.14 13.45 10.45
N SER A 61 -13.75 12.32 11.04
CA SER A 61 -14.59 11.14 11.30
C SER A 61 -15.28 10.61 10.05
N LYS A 62 -14.66 10.79 8.87
CA LYS A 62 -15.18 10.35 7.58
C LYS A 62 -14.21 9.38 6.93
N GLY A 63 -14.76 8.42 6.19
CA GLY A 63 -13.93 7.61 5.32
C GLY A 63 -13.61 8.33 4.01
N GLU A 64 -12.47 7.98 3.44
CA GLU A 64 -11.90 8.60 2.26
C GLU A 64 -11.34 7.53 1.32
N GLN A 65 -11.63 7.69 0.04
CA GLN A 65 -11.04 6.90 -1.03
C GLN A 65 -9.64 7.44 -1.33
N ASN A 66 -8.73 6.54 -1.66
CA ASN A 66 -7.33 6.91 -1.85
C ASN A 66 -6.64 6.14 -2.96
N LEU A 67 -5.59 6.77 -3.48
CA LEU A 67 -4.63 6.19 -4.42
C LEU A 67 -3.22 6.34 -3.86
N ALA A 68 -2.35 5.37 -4.12
CA ALA A 68 -0.94 5.45 -3.81
C ALA A 68 -0.07 4.95 -4.97
N LEU A 69 1.11 5.54 -5.09
CA LEU A 69 2.20 5.06 -5.94
C LEU A 69 3.47 5.07 -5.12
N ASP A 70 4.05 3.90 -4.89
CA ASP A 70 5.26 3.75 -4.06
C ASP A 70 6.35 3.02 -4.82
N PHE A 71 7.56 3.56 -4.76
CA PHE A 71 8.77 2.89 -5.18
C PHE A 71 9.48 2.29 -3.96
N HIS A 72 9.99 1.08 -4.12
CA HIS A 72 10.63 0.30 -3.07
C HIS A 72 11.96 -0.24 -3.57
N MET A 73 13.00 -0.11 -2.74
CA MET A 73 14.33 -0.60 -3.08
C MET A 73 14.99 -1.22 -1.85
N GLN A 74 15.51 -2.44 -2.01
CA GLN A 74 16.22 -3.15 -0.96
C GLN A 74 17.71 -2.82 -1.01
N ILE A 75 18.35 -2.68 0.15
CA ILE A 75 19.81 -2.60 0.23
C ILE A 75 20.36 -4.01 -0.01
N LYS A 76 21.23 -4.14 -1.02
CA LYS A 76 21.81 -5.42 -1.46
C LYS A 76 22.27 -6.27 -0.27
N LYS A 77 21.88 -7.55 -0.28
CA LYS A 77 22.28 -8.58 0.71
C LYS A 77 21.74 -8.39 2.13
N THR A 78 20.83 -7.43 2.35
CA THR A 78 20.18 -7.21 3.65
C THR A 78 18.67 -7.22 3.49
N ASP A 79 17.92 -7.52 4.55
CA ASP A 79 16.45 -7.39 4.54
C ASP A 79 15.99 -5.93 4.65
N PHE A 80 16.92 -4.99 4.79
CA PHE A 80 16.62 -3.59 4.94
C PHE A 80 16.29 -2.95 3.59
N ALA A 81 15.25 -2.12 3.55
CA ALA A 81 14.74 -1.50 2.34
C ALA A 81 14.27 -0.07 2.59
N PHE A 82 14.29 0.73 1.53
CA PHE A 82 13.72 2.08 1.50
C PHE A 82 12.46 2.10 0.65
N ASN A 83 11.56 3.00 1.00
CA ASN A 83 10.41 3.34 0.18
C ASN A 83 10.31 4.85 -0.01
N ALA A 84 9.79 5.27 -1.16
CA ALA A 84 9.38 6.64 -1.38
C ALA A 84 8.15 6.63 -2.29
N GLY A 85 7.20 7.51 -2.02
CA GLY A 85 5.94 7.46 -2.72
C GLY A 85 5.09 8.70 -2.62
N TYR A 86 3.96 8.60 -3.28
CA TYR A 86 2.92 9.61 -3.30
C TYR A 86 1.58 8.94 -2.95
N PHE A 87 0.87 9.56 -2.02
CA PHE A 87 -0.45 9.14 -1.57
C PHE A 87 -1.42 10.30 -1.75
N ALA A 88 -2.62 10.03 -2.29
CA ALA A 88 -3.70 11.00 -2.34
C ALA A 88 -4.98 10.42 -1.76
N SER A 89 -5.69 11.24 -0.99
CA SER A 89 -6.94 10.87 -0.34
C SER A 89 -8.01 11.93 -0.56
N THR A 90 -9.26 11.50 -0.74
CA THR A 90 -10.43 12.35 -0.92
C THR A 90 -11.68 11.65 -0.39
N PRO A 91 -12.64 12.37 0.21
CA PRO A 91 -13.94 11.82 0.56
C PRO A 91 -14.71 11.22 -0.62
N ARG A 92 -14.49 11.74 -1.85
CA ARG A 92 -15.26 11.36 -3.05
C ARG A 92 -14.35 11.22 -4.25
N PHE A 93 -13.81 10.03 -4.52
CA PHE A 93 -13.03 9.75 -5.74
C PHE A 93 -13.93 9.18 -6.84
N LEU A 94 -14.95 8.38 -6.45
CA LEU A 94 -15.86 7.62 -7.32
C LEU A 94 -17.35 7.91 -7.07
N GLU A 95 -17.70 8.86 -6.20
CA GLU A 95 -19.10 9.17 -5.82
C GLU A 95 -19.80 10.18 -6.77
N GLY A 96 -19.15 10.60 -7.87
CA GLY A 96 -19.79 11.42 -8.91
C GLY A 96 -20.67 10.54 -9.80
N GLY A 97 -21.96 10.85 -9.90
CA GLY A 97 -22.98 10.07 -10.62
C GLY A 97 -22.85 10.00 -12.14
N GLY A 98 -21.65 9.80 -12.71
CA GLY A 98 -21.49 9.51 -14.13
C GLY A 98 -20.05 9.68 -14.66
N GLY A 99 -19.41 8.59 -15.06
CA GLY A 99 -18.27 8.61 -16.00
C GLY A 99 -16.90 9.04 -15.45
N LEU A 100 -16.05 9.55 -16.36
CA LEU A 100 -14.68 10.04 -16.10
C LEU A 100 -14.64 11.42 -15.42
N ASP A 101 -15.80 12.05 -15.20
CA ASP A 101 -15.91 13.33 -14.49
C ASP A 101 -15.77 13.10 -12.98
N GLN A 102 -14.51 12.98 -12.56
CA GLN A 102 -14.12 12.89 -11.17
C GLN A 102 -14.67 14.12 -10.42
N TYR A 103 -15.51 13.89 -9.42
CA TYR A 103 -15.91 14.95 -8.50
C TYR A 103 -14.67 15.37 -7.71
N PHE A 104 -14.01 16.45 -8.11
CA PHE A 104 -12.90 17.04 -7.35
C PHE A 104 -13.44 17.59 -6.03
N SER A 105 -13.45 16.73 -5.00
CA SER A 105 -13.71 17.17 -3.63
C SER A 105 -12.77 18.33 -3.31
N ARG A 106 -13.34 19.41 -2.76
CA ARG A 106 -12.55 20.53 -2.25
C ARG A 106 -11.61 20.09 -1.12
N GLN A 107 -11.93 18.98 -0.44
CA GLN A 107 -11.08 18.29 0.51
C GLN A 107 -10.31 17.19 -0.22
N LYS A 108 -9.06 17.50 -0.59
CA LYS A 108 -8.07 16.55 -1.10
C LYS A 108 -6.82 16.64 -0.25
N ILE A 109 -6.25 15.49 0.08
CA ILE A 109 -4.97 15.35 0.75
C ILE A 109 -3.99 14.77 -0.26
N ASN A 110 -2.79 15.33 -0.29
CA ASN A 110 -1.66 14.85 -1.06
C ASN A 110 -0.53 14.66 -0.05
N ASP A 111 0.10 13.51 -0.06
CA ASP A 111 1.20 13.18 0.83
C ASP A 111 2.36 12.66 -0.01
N PHE A 112 3.54 13.23 0.23
CA PHE A 112 4.80 12.71 -0.27
C PHE A 112 5.55 12.13 0.91
N HIS A 113 5.92 10.86 0.81
CA HIS A 113 6.57 10.17 1.92
C HIS A 113 7.83 9.46 1.47
N ALA A 114 8.75 9.32 2.42
CA ALA A 114 9.97 8.55 2.28
C ALA A 114 10.26 7.87 3.60
N GLY A 115 10.68 6.62 3.55
CA GLY A 115 10.89 5.81 4.73
C GLY A 115 11.87 4.67 4.51
N ALA A 116 12.04 3.91 5.58
CA ALA A 116 12.88 2.74 5.61
C ALA A 116 12.21 1.65 6.45
N GLY A 117 12.65 0.42 6.26
CA GLY A 117 12.17 -0.70 7.03
C GLY A 117 12.67 -2.02 6.48
N TYR A 118 11.83 -3.05 6.55
CA TYR A 118 12.21 -4.43 6.23
C TYR A 118 11.37 -4.99 5.10
N ARG A 119 12.00 -5.75 4.22
CA ARG A 119 11.39 -6.50 3.14
C ARG A 119 11.80 -7.96 3.21
N TYR A 120 10.80 -8.82 3.14
CA TYR A 120 10.95 -10.27 3.04
C TYR A 120 10.36 -10.74 1.72
N GLU A 121 11.24 -11.11 0.80
CA GLU A 121 10.87 -11.60 -0.53
C GLU A 121 10.99 -13.13 -0.59
N ARG A 122 9.99 -13.77 -1.20
CA ARG A 122 9.98 -15.18 -1.60
C ARG A 122 9.59 -15.28 -3.08
N LEU A 123 9.61 -16.48 -3.63
CA LEU A 123 9.23 -16.73 -5.03
C LEU A 123 7.83 -16.20 -5.37
N LYS A 124 6.81 -16.55 -4.59
CA LYS A 124 5.40 -16.18 -4.88
C LYS A 124 4.82 -15.17 -3.89
N SER A 125 5.62 -14.60 -3.00
CA SER A 125 5.16 -13.59 -2.06
C SER A 125 6.21 -12.53 -1.78
N ASN A 126 5.77 -11.30 -1.53
CA ASN A 126 6.61 -10.20 -1.06
C ASN A 126 5.91 -9.51 0.10
N PHE A 127 6.59 -9.41 1.24
CA PHE A 127 6.11 -8.70 2.41
C PHE A 127 7.08 -7.57 2.76
N GLY A 128 6.55 -6.41 3.14
CA GLY A 128 7.37 -5.28 3.53
C GLY A 128 6.69 -4.41 4.58
N VAL A 129 7.47 -3.89 5.50
CA VAL A 129 7.03 -2.94 6.53
C VAL A 129 7.97 -1.76 6.51
N TYR A 130 7.41 -0.56 6.41
CA TYR A 130 8.17 0.67 6.26
C TYR A 130 7.60 1.76 7.16
N GLY A 131 8.49 2.59 7.69
CA GLY A 131 8.13 3.79 8.44
C GLY A 131 9.03 4.95 8.07
N GLY A 132 8.49 6.16 8.08
CA GLY A 132 9.27 7.32 7.71
C GLY A 132 8.55 8.65 7.82
N PHE A 133 9.11 9.64 7.17
CA PHE A 133 8.62 11.00 7.16
C PHE A 133 7.63 11.20 6.01
N SER A 134 6.66 12.04 6.25
CA SER A 134 5.62 12.41 5.29
C SER A 134 5.51 13.93 5.20
N PHE A 135 5.16 14.44 4.03
CA PHE A 135 4.88 15.84 3.79
C PHE A 135 3.48 15.98 3.22
N VAL A 136 2.54 16.35 4.09
CA VAL A 136 1.13 16.36 3.77
C VAL A 136 0.70 17.78 3.36
N ALA A 137 0.13 17.89 2.17
CA ALA A 137 -0.47 19.09 1.63
C ALA A 137 -1.94 18.83 1.26
N GLY A 138 -2.86 19.54 1.91
CA GLY A 138 -4.28 19.35 1.65
C GLY A 138 -5.12 20.54 2.05
N ARG A 139 -6.39 20.48 1.67
CA ARG A 139 -7.41 21.44 2.08
C ARG A 139 -8.23 20.85 3.23
N SER A 140 -8.42 21.63 4.28
CA SER A 140 -9.21 21.23 5.45
C SER A 140 -10.22 22.33 5.81
N PRO A 141 -11.41 21.96 6.32
CA PRO A 141 -12.42 22.93 6.69
C PRO A 141 -11.91 23.83 7.83
N VAL A 142 -12.33 25.10 7.80
CA VAL A 142 -12.14 26.03 8.91
C VAL A 142 -13.43 26.12 9.69
N ASP A 143 -13.38 25.78 10.98
CA ASP A 143 -14.48 26.02 11.92
C ASP A 143 -14.54 27.50 12.27
N THR A 144 -14.94 28.34 11.31
CA THR A 144 -15.24 29.74 11.58
C THR A 144 -16.58 30.09 10.96
N ILE A 145 -17.54 30.32 11.85
CA ILE A 145 -18.89 30.84 11.62
C ILE A 145 -19.83 29.81 10.99
N VAL A 146 -20.99 29.65 11.64
CA VAL A 146 -22.14 28.87 11.17
C VAL A 146 -22.38 29.16 9.68
N ASN A 147 -22.33 28.12 8.83
CA ASN A 147 -22.47 28.15 7.36
C ASN A 147 -21.27 28.56 6.48
N SER A 148 -20.05 28.66 7.00
CA SER A 148 -18.87 28.88 6.15
C SER A 148 -18.29 27.57 5.58
N ASN A 149 -18.40 27.35 4.26
CA ASN A 149 -17.70 26.29 3.52
C ASN A 149 -16.24 26.70 3.18
N ALA A 150 -15.54 27.37 4.11
CA ALA A 150 -14.17 27.81 3.89
C ALA A 150 -13.16 26.66 4.08
N TYR A 151 -12.27 26.49 3.10
CA TYR A 151 -11.17 25.53 3.16
C TYR A 151 -9.85 26.28 3.13
N ILE A 152 -8.93 25.94 4.05
CA ILE A 152 -7.57 26.45 3.99
C ILE A 152 -6.59 25.35 3.55
N LEU A 153 -5.64 25.77 2.73
CA LEU A 153 -4.52 24.93 2.34
C LEU A 153 -3.56 24.82 3.53
N ARG A 154 -3.39 23.61 4.06
CA ARG A 154 -2.44 23.29 5.12
C ARG A 154 -1.33 22.41 4.54
N ARG A 155 -0.09 22.78 4.84
CA ARG A 155 1.12 22.00 4.55
C ARG A 155 1.79 21.69 5.86
N THR A 156 2.07 20.43 6.12
CA THR A 156 2.60 20.01 7.41
C THR A 156 3.43 18.74 7.26
N PRO A 157 4.60 18.66 7.92
CA PRO A 157 5.30 17.39 8.04
C PRO A 157 4.46 16.40 8.85
N GLY A 158 4.76 15.12 8.69
CA GLY A 158 4.07 14.01 9.32
C GLY A 158 4.91 12.75 9.33
N LEU A 159 4.27 11.66 9.74
CA LEU A 159 4.81 10.31 9.73
C LEU A 159 3.96 9.45 8.81
N TYR A 160 4.61 8.57 8.07
CA TYR A 160 3.99 7.59 7.21
C TYR A 160 4.43 6.19 7.65
N LEU A 161 3.46 5.30 7.84
CA LEU A 161 3.69 3.89 8.09
C LEU A 161 2.98 3.07 7.02
N GLN A 162 3.63 2.02 6.52
CA GLN A 162 2.98 1.05 5.65
C GLN A 162 3.44 -0.38 5.94
N ALA A 163 2.52 -1.32 5.75
CA ALA A 163 2.80 -2.74 5.68
C ALA A 163 2.13 -3.29 4.41
N ASN A 164 2.92 -3.83 3.49
CA ASN A 164 2.43 -4.39 2.24
C ASN A 164 2.64 -5.90 2.20
N PHE A 165 1.65 -6.61 1.65
CA PHE A 165 1.74 -8.02 1.32
C PHE A 165 1.31 -8.20 -0.13
N SER A 166 2.16 -8.82 -0.93
CA SER A 166 1.91 -9.06 -2.36
C SER A 166 2.03 -10.56 -2.65
N HIS A 167 1.05 -11.09 -3.36
CA HIS A 167 1.13 -12.39 -4.01
C HIS A 167 1.62 -12.23 -5.45
N LYS A 168 2.59 -13.05 -5.85
CA LYS A 168 3.30 -12.97 -7.13
C LYS A 168 3.00 -14.21 -7.98
N PRO A 169 1.92 -14.23 -8.79
CA PRO A 169 1.67 -15.33 -9.72
C PRO A 169 2.79 -15.46 -10.76
N HIS A 170 3.35 -14.33 -11.19
CA HIS A 170 4.62 -14.24 -11.91
C HIS A 170 5.64 -13.53 -11.03
N TYR A 171 6.92 -13.91 -11.11
CA TYR A 171 7.92 -13.37 -10.17
C TYR A 171 7.99 -11.83 -10.20
N ASP A 172 7.79 -11.21 -11.36
CA ASP A 172 7.88 -9.75 -11.50
C ASP A 172 6.58 -8.99 -11.27
N VAL A 173 5.44 -9.69 -11.31
CA VAL A 173 4.11 -9.07 -11.32
C VAL A 173 3.24 -9.72 -10.26
N GLY A 174 2.64 -8.89 -9.43
CA GLY A 174 1.81 -9.33 -8.34
C GLY A 174 0.63 -8.43 -8.07
N TYR A 175 -0.18 -8.87 -7.12
CA TYR A 175 -1.24 -8.08 -6.53
C TYR A 175 -1.25 -8.31 -5.02
N GLY A 176 -1.79 -7.38 -4.27
CA GLY A 176 -1.65 -7.43 -2.83
C GLY A 176 -2.53 -6.45 -2.08
N LEU A 177 -2.29 -6.41 -0.77
CA LEU A 177 -2.89 -5.45 0.13
C LEU A 177 -1.80 -4.62 0.82
N THR A 178 -2.06 -3.34 1.00
CA THR A 178 -1.24 -2.43 1.78
C THR A 178 -2.08 -1.85 2.90
N LEU A 179 -1.65 -2.07 4.13
CA LEU A 179 -2.11 -1.31 5.30
C LEU A 179 -1.24 -0.07 5.42
N TYR A 180 -1.86 1.09 5.61
CA TYR A 180 -1.11 2.33 5.72
C TYR A 180 -1.70 3.22 6.83
N ALA A 181 -0.84 4.07 7.38
CA ALA A 181 -1.22 5.10 8.33
C ALA A 181 -0.43 6.38 8.06
N VAL A 182 -1.13 7.50 7.94
CA VAL A 182 -0.59 8.84 7.81
C VAL A 182 -0.91 9.60 9.09
N TYR A 183 0.11 10.15 9.74
CA TYR A 183 -0.05 10.95 10.95
C TYR A 183 0.60 12.33 10.80
N SER A 184 -0.21 13.37 10.81
CA SER A 184 0.23 14.76 10.80
C SER A 184 -0.69 15.63 11.66
N ARG A 185 -0.29 16.87 11.94
CA ARG A 185 -1.02 17.80 12.82
C ARG A 185 -2.48 17.99 12.39
N TYR A 186 -2.73 18.01 11.09
CA TYR A 186 -4.06 18.30 10.51
C TYR A 186 -4.69 17.11 9.79
N TYR A 187 -3.94 16.03 9.58
CA TYR A 187 -4.37 14.89 8.78
C TYR A 187 -3.95 13.60 9.47
N LYS A 188 -4.93 12.75 9.78
CA LYS A 188 -4.70 11.47 10.45
C LYS A 188 -5.58 10.41 9.80
N ILE A 189 -4.98 9.59 8.94
CA ILE A 189 -5.68 8.60 8.13
C ILE A 189 -5.07 7.23 8.40
N ILE A 190 -5.92 6.23 8.58
CA ILE A 190 -5.54 4.83 8.60
C ILE A 190 -6.40 4.07 7.59
N GLY A 191 -5.83 3.16 6.81
CA GLY A 191 -6.60 2.48 5.79
C GLY A 191 -5.95 1.26 5.20
N VAL A 192 -6.64 0.73 4.19
CA VAL A 192 -6.21 -0.42 3.40
C VAL A 192 -6.33 -0.09 1.91
N GLN A 193 -5.37 -0.57 1.14
CA GLN A 193 -5.33 -0.50 -0.31
C GLN A 193 -5.20 -1.88 -0.90
N ALA A 194 -5.86 -2.13 -2.02
CA ALA A 194 -5.47 -3.18 -2.93
C ALA A 194 -4.43 -2.59 -3.90
N HIS A 195 -3.32 -3.29 -4.13
CA HIS A 195 -2.27 -2.79 -4.99
C HIS A 195 -1.82 -3.79 -6.05
N ILE A 196 -1.31 -3.27 -7.15
CA ILE A 196 -0.56 -4.00 -8.17
C ILE A 196 0.92 -3.85 -7.84
N PHE A 197 1.67 -4.95 -7.90
CA PHE A 197 3.11 -5.02 -7.68
C PHE A 197 3.81 -5.23 -9.03
N LEU A 198 4.80 -4.39 -9.34
CA LEU A 198 5.59 -4.47 -10.57
C LEU A 198 7.08 -4.33 -10.21
N SER A 199 7.89 -5.36 -10.45
CA SER A 199 9.33 -5.33 -10.17
C SER A 199 10.16 -5.32 -11.45
N SER A 200 11.39 -4.82 -11.33
CA SER A 200 12.37 -4.85 -12.43
C SER A 200 13.26 -6.10 -12.38
N ALA A 201 12.76 -7.24 -11.88
CA ALA A 201 13.59 -8.42 -11.66
C ALA A 201 13.95 -9.15 -12.96
N PHE A 202 13.04 -9.15 -13.93
CA PHE A 202 13.27 -9.77 -15.23
C PHE A 202 14.49 -9.18 -15.91
N LYS A 203 15.47 -10.02 -16.18
CA LYS A 203 16.60 -9.71 -17.04
C LYS A 203 16.37 -10.42 -18.36
N ALA A 204 16.16 -9.65 -19.43
CA ALA A 204 16.10 -10.21 -20.77
C ALA A 204 17.41 -10.96 -21.03
N TYR A 205 17.29 -12.27 -21.30
CA TYR A 205 18.43 -13.10 -21.60
C TYR A 205 18.86 -12.79 -23.04
N ASN A 206 19.73 -11.80 -23.22
CA ASN A 206 20.43 -11.60 -24.48
C ASN A 206 21.49 -12.70 -24.59
N ARG A 207 21.22 -13.71 -25.43
CA ARG A 207 22.27 -14.56 -25.99
C ARG A 207 23.02 -13.80 -27.08
#